data_AF-A0A8I6YHP0-F1
#
_entry.id   AF-A0A8I6YHP0-F1
#
_cell.length_a   1.000
_cell.length_b   1.000
_cell.length_c   1.000
_cell.angle_alpha   90.00
_cell.angle_beta   90.00
_cell.angle_gamma   90.00
#
_symmetry.space_group_name_H-M   'P 1'
#
loop_
_entity.id
_entity.type
_entity.pdbx_description
1 polymer ?
#
loop_
_entity_poly.entity_id
_entity_poly.type
_entity_poly.pdbx_seq_one_letter_code
_entity_poly.pdbx_strand_id
1 'polypeptide(L)'
;MDHQSKFAVQKIVVLLHSTHEILENILDRASEEKSERISVRSTVDPKDGLGFLELEGHSIHDLAKEVEIKLSESMDKERKVRCRMESMVSSLKKENHDIRGMLEVAITEKEEAENSLYALKGDADQRRSSILQIAEKGLQKVGFGFIMDVISGESEGDDMSSSSAGAASDGRESKQEVDSLASIVGKTLKNLHHEINHLRQALDESRSDCDHFHLIAAQQAQKIIKYESDIQDLGEREIFLLHSVEELTVGVKEVEQDAARWREACALEVDAGKAAIKELNQEVTLLREELRRVKADLDAANNRIQLKEKLAASAMAAQAAADACLKLADSRSAGLQQIIEELTRQIEREDTDARKGRDSGRRRIRYACWPWQRLRVISASSRDRTWFVDQNGRLLPRTEALLQIRI
;
A
#
# COMPACT_ATOMS: atom_id res chain seq x y z
N MET A 1 -23.15 -41.37 13.97
CA MET A 1 -21.89 -40.62 14.19
C MET A 1 -21.88 -39.38 13.29
N ASP A 2 -22.99 -38.63 13.23
CA ASP A 2 -23.34 -37.95 11.95
C ASP A 2 -23.31 -36.43 12.01
N HIS A 3 -23.19 -35.83 13.20
CA HIS A 3 -23.12 -34.37 13.34
C HIS A 3 -21.68 -33.86 13.37
N GLN A 4 -20.78 -34.63 13.99
CA GLN A 4 -19.38 -34.24 14.13
C GLN A 4 -18.62 -34.31 12.80
N SER A 5 -18.93 -35.32 11.97
CA SER A 5 -18.39 -35.47 10.61
C SER A 5 -18.91 -34.39 9.66
N LYS A 6 -20.21 -34.08 9.69
CA LYS A 6 -20.81 -33.00 8.89
C LYS A 6 -20.22 -31.63 9.23
N PHE A 7 -20.03 -31.34 10.52
CA PHE A 7 -19.40 -30.11 10.97
C PHE A 7 -17.93 -30.00 10.54
N ALA A 8 -17.20 -31.12 10.53
CA ALA A 8 -15.83 -31.15 10.03
C ALA A 8 -15.75 -30.89 8.52
N VAL A 9 -16.62 -31.52 7.72
CA VAL A 9 -16.70 -31.29 6.27
C VAL A 9 -17.02 -29.83 5.95
N GLN A 10 -17.98 -29.23 6.67
CA GLN A 10 -18.33 -27.83 6.46
C GLN A 10 -17.16 -26.86 6.76
N LYS A 11 -16.36 -27.14 7.79
CA LYS A 11 -15.13 -26.37 8.06
C LYS A 11 -14.10 -26.50 6.94
N ILE A 12 -13.92 -27.71 6.41
CA ILE A 12 -12.97 -27.96 5.31
C ILE A 12 -13.43 -27.20 4.06
N VAL A 13 -14.72 -27.21 3.74
CA VAL A 13 -15.27 -26.47 2.60
C VAL A 13 -15.03 -24.96 2.73
N VAL A 14 -15.21 -24.38 3.92
CA VAL A 14 -14.94 -22.94 4.14
C VAL A 14 -13.46 -22.62 3.96
N LEU A 15 -12.56 -23.49 4.45
CA LEU A 15 -11.12 -23.32 4.24
C LEU A 15 -10.73 -23.42 2.77
N LEU A 16 -11.31 -24.37 2.02
CA LEU A 16 -11.05 -24.53 0.59
C LEU A 16 -11.49 -23.30 -0.21
N HIS A 17 -12.69 -22.78 0.06
CA HIS A 17 -13.15 -21.53 -0.57
C HIS A 17 -12.22 -20.35 -0.26
N SER A 18 -11.78 -20.22 0.99
CA SER A 18 -10.84 -19.17 1.37
C SER A 18 -9.49 -19.33 0.65
N THR A 19 -8.98 -20.54 0.49
CA THR A 19 -7.75 -20.79 -0.27
C THR A 19 -7.91 -20.51 -1.75
N HIS A 20 -9.06 -20.85 -2.34
CA HIS A 20 -9.39 -20.54 -3.72
C HIS A 20 -9.39 -19.03 -3.97
N GLU A 21 -10.07 -18.27 -3.12
CA GLU A 21 -10.14 -16.80 -3.20
C GLU A 21 -8.76 -16.14 -3.03
N ILE A 22 -7.91 -16.68 -2.13
CA ILE A 22 -6.53 -16.18 -1.97
C ILE A 22 -5.72 -16.44 -3.25
N LEU A 23 -5.83 -17.62 -3.85
CA LEU A 23 -5.10 -17.97 -5.07
C LEU A 23 -5.58 -17.13 -6.27
N GLU A 24 -6.89 -16.90 -6.42
CA GLU A 24 -7.42 -16.00 -7.45
C GLU A 24 -6.88 -14.57 -7.26
N ASN A 25 -6.89 -14.05 -6.04
CA ASN A 25 -6.34 -12.71 -5.76
C ASN A 25 -4.84 -12.61 -6.06
N ILE A 26 -4.06 -13.66 -5.83
CA ILE A 26 -2.63 -13.71 -6.17
C ILE A 26 -2.47 -13.76 -7.69
N LEU A 27 -3.28 -14.56 -8.39
CA LEU A 27 -3.26 -14.67 -9.84
C LEU A 27 -3.58 -13.33 -10.52
N ASP A 28 -4.62 -12.64 -10.05
CA ASP A 28 -5.04 -11.33 -10.56
C ASP A 28 -3.97 -10.26 -10.36
N ARG A 29 -3.18 -10.35 -9.28
CA ARG A 29 -2.04 -9.45 -9.05
C ARG A 29 -0.83 -9.80 -9.91
N ALA A 30 -0.65 -11.07 -10.25
CA ALA A 30 0.46 -11.55 -11.06
C ALA A 30 0.19 -11.39 -12.58
N SER A 31 -1.07 -11.31 -13.00
CA SER A 31 -1.48 -11.15 -14.38
C SER A 31 -1.79 -9.68 -14.71
N GLU A 32 -1.16 -9.12 -15.74
CA GLU A 32 -1.50 -7.80 -16.28
C GLU A 32 -2.83 -7.83 -17.07
N GLU A 33 -3.29 -9.02 -17.46
CA GLU A 33 -4.52 -9.25 -18.21
C GLU A 33 -5.57 -9.83 -17.26
N LYS A 34 -6.68 -9.11 -17.01
CA LYS A 34 -7.81 -9.62 -16.24
C LYS A 34 -8.40 -10.81 -16.98
N SER A 35 -8.10 -12.02 -16.51
CA SER A 35 -8.70 -13.22 -17.07
C SER A 35 -10.16 -13.26 -16.63
N GLU A 36 -11.11 -12.97 -17.53
CA GLU A 36 -12.54 -13.26 -17.32
C GLU A 36 -12.72 -14.77 -17.26
N ARG A 37 -12.38 -15.38 -16.13
CA ARG A 37 -12.75 -16.74 -15.85
C ARG A 37 -14.10 -16.72 -15.20
N ILE A 38 -15.06 -17.21 -15.96
CA ILE A 38 -16.32 -17.70 -15.42
C ILE A 38 -15.91 -18.82 -14.46
N SER A 39 -15.76 -18.49 -13.19
CA SER A 39 -15.72 -19.48 -12.11
C SER A 39 -17.00 -20.28 -12.28
N VAL A 40 -16.89 -21.48 -12.84
CA VAL A 40 -17.95 -22.48 -12.80
C VAL A 40 -17.98 -22.92 -11.35
N ARG A 41 -18.58 -22.07 -10.52
CA ARG A 41 -18.89 -22.34 -9.13
C ARG A 41 -19.84 -23.51 -9.18
N SER A 42 -19.26 -24.69 -9.00
CA SER A 42 -19.93 -25.98 -9.06
C SER A 42 -21.20 -25.88 -8.22
N THR A 43 -22.36 -25.81 -8.88
CA THR A 43 -23.69 -25.81 -8.26
C THR A 43 -24.06 -27.22 -7.83
N VAL A 44 -23.11 -27.95 -7.24
CA VAL A 44 -23.33 -29.31 -6.76
C VAL A 44 -23.84 -29.22 -5.33
N ASP A 45 -25.02 -29.80 -5.10
CA ASP A 45 -25.69 -29.89 -3.80
C ASP A 45 -24.70 -30.50 -2.77
N PRO A 46 -24.39 -29.83 -1.64
CA PRO A 46 -23.43 -30.29 -0.62
C PRO A 46 -23.81 -31.60 0.09
N LYS A 47 -24.83 -32.33 -0.40
CA LYS A 47 -25.26 -33.63 0.13
C LYS A 47 -24.30 -34.77 -0.17
N ASP A 48 -23.56 -34.72 -1.28
CA ASP A 48 -22.45 -35.64 -1.58
C ASP A 48 -21.10 -35.02 -1.20
N GLY A 49 -20.89 -34.85 0.11
CA GLY A 49 -19.76 -34.10 0.67
C GLY A 49 -18.37 -34.62 0.31
N LEU A 50 -18.22 -35.88 -0.14
CA LEU A 50 -16.91 -36.43 -0.54
C LEU A 50 -16.54 -36.07 -1.98
N GLY A 51 -17.49 -36.18 -2.92
CA GLY A 51 -17.26 -35.85 -4.34
C GLY A 51 -17.08 -34.36 -4.58
N PHE A 52 -17.77 -33.51 -3.79
CA PHE A 52 -17.56 -32.06 -3.83
C PHE A 52 -16.13 -31.69 -3.37
N LEU A 53 -15.65 -32.28 -2.27
CA LEU A 53 -14.30 -32.02 -1.77
C LEU A 53 -13.21 -32.45 -2.76
N GLU A 54 -13.42 -33.55 -3.47
CA GLU A 54 -12.50 -34.02 -4.50
C GLU A 54 -12.46 -33.05 -5.69
N LEU A 55 -13.61 -32.61 -6.20
CA LEU A 55 -13.68 -31.65 -7.31
C LEU A 55 -13.08 -30.28 -6.95
N GLU A 56 -13.44 -29.75 -5.77
CA GLU A 56 -12.93 -28.48 -5.26
C GLU A 56 -11.42 -28.54 -5.02
N GLY A 57 -10.92 -29.67 -4.49
CA GLY A 57 -9.50 -29.91 -4.30
C GLY A 57 -8.72 -29.94 -5.61
N HIS A 58 -9.27 -30.55 -6.67
CA HIS A 58 -8.67 -30.53 -8.01
C HIS A 58 -8.67 -29.11 -8.61
N SER A 59 -9.78 -28.37 -8.46
CA SER A 59 -9.88 -26.98 -8.92
C SER A 59 -8.82 -26.08 -8.27
N ILE A 60 -8.65 -26.18 -6.96
CA ILE A 60 -7.64 -25.43 -6.20
C ILE A 60 -6.22 -25.83 -6.62
N HIS A 61 -5.97 -27.12 -6.87
CA HIS A 61 -4.66 -27.59 -7.31
C HIS A 61 -4.28 -27.07 -8.70
N ASP A 62 -5.24 -27.07 -9.64
CA ASP A 62 -5.01 -26.55 -10.98
C ASP A 62 -4.82 -25.02 -10.96
N LEU A 63 -5.60 -24.31 -10.14
CA LEU A 63 -5.42 -22.87 -9.90
C LEU A 63 -4.05 -22.57 -9.26
N ALA A 64 -3.61 -23.38 -8.30
CA ALA A 64 -2.31 -23.22 -7.65
C ALA A 64 -1.14 -23.41 -8.62
N LYS A 65 -1.21 -24.42 -9.50
CA LYS A 65 -0.20 -24.61 -10.56
C LYS A 65 -0.12 -23.42 -11.50
N GLU A 66 -1.28 -22.86 -11.86
CA GLU A 66 -1.30 -21.71 -12.74
C GLU A 66 -0.75 -20.45 -12.09
N VAL A 67 -1.08 -20.21 -10.81
CA VAL A 67 -0.46 -19.17 -10.00
C VAL A 67 1.05 -19.35 -9.96
N GLU A 68 1.54 -20.56 -9.74
CA GLU A 68 2.98 -20.85 -9.72
C GLU A 68 3.66 -20.51 -11.07
N ILE A 69 3.07 -20.95 -12.19
CA ILE A 69 3.58 -20.67 -13.53
C ILE A 69 3.60 -19.15 -13.77
N LYS A 70 2.49 -18.45 -13.54
CA LYS A 70 2.39 -17.01 -13.78
C LYS A 70 3.30 -16.18 -12.88
N LEU A 71 3.41 -16.56 -11.62
CA LEU A 71 4.33 -15.90 -10.70
C LEU A 71 5.78 -16.11 -11.15
N SER A 72 6.15 -17.31 -11.60
CA SER A 72 7.49 -17.57 -12.13
C SER A 72 7.81 -16.74 -13.38
N GLU A 73 6.85 -16.62 -14.32
CA GLU A 73 6.98 -15.77 -15.51
C GLU A 73 7.16 -14.29 -15.14
N SER A 74 6.38 -13.78 -14.18
CA SER A 74 6.47 -12.40 -13.71
C SER A 74 7.80 -12.11 -13.01
N MET A 75 8.21 -12.99 -12.09
CA MET A 75 9.50 -12.90 -11.41
C MET A 75 10.68 -12.93 -12.38
N ASP A 76 10.61 -13.71 -13.45
CA ASP A 76 11.64 -13.77 -14.47
C ASP A 76 11.68 -12.52 -15.36
N LYS A 77 10.53 -11.92 -15.70
CA LYS A 77 10.47 -10.62 -16.36
C LYS A 77 11.10 -9.53 -15.48
N GLU A 78 10.75 -9.51 -14.19
CA GLU A 78 11.31 -8.57 -13.22
C GLU A 78 12.83 -8.73 -13.08
N ARG A 79 13.33 -9.98 -12.97
CA ARG A 79 14.77 -10.26 -12.99
C ARG A 79 15.45 -9.74 -14.25
N LYS A 80 14.86 -9.98 -15.44
CA LYS A 80 15.44 -9.50 -16.71
C LYS A 80 15.54 -7.98 -16.74
N VAL A 81 14.51 -7.27 -16.29
CA VAL A 81 14.52 -5.80 -16.19
C VAL A 81 15.58 -5.33 -15.20
N ARG A 82 15.65 -5.95 -14.01
CA ARG A 82 16.64 -5.64 -13.00
C ARG A 82 18.07 -5.83 -13.51
N CYS A 83 18.38 -6.97 -14.14
CA CYS A 83 19.69 -7.22 -14.74
C CYS A 83 20.05 -6.20 -15.84
N ARG A 84 19.08 -5.78 -16.67
CA ARG A 84 19.30 -4.73 -17.68
C ARG A 84 19.60 -3.38 -17.04
N MET A 85 18.84 -3.00 -16.01
CA MET A 85 19.09 -1.76 -15.26
C MET A 85 20.46 -1.79 -14.57
N GLU A 86 20.82 -2.89 -13.92
CA GLU A 86 22.14 -3.06 -13.29
C GLU A 86 23.28 -2.95 -14.30
N SER A 87 23.13 -3.56 -15.49
CA SER A 87 24.10 -3.42 -16.58
C SER A 87 24.21 -1.97 -17.06
N MET A 88 23.09 -1.27 -17.22
CA MET A 88 23.07 0.13 -17.64
C MET A 88 23.71 1.04 -16.58
N VAL A 89 23.39 0.84 -15.30
CA VAL A 89 23.99 1.57 -14.18
C VAL A 89 25.49 1.31 -14.12
N SER A 90 25.94 0.08 -14.32
CA SER A 90 27.37 -0.26 -14.35
C SER A 90 28.09 0.42 -15.51
N SER A 91 27.46 0.46 -16.69
CA SER A 91 27.97 1.19 -17.85
C SER A 91 28.07 2.69 -17.59
N LEU A 92 27.01 3.31 -17.07
CA LEU A 92 26.98 4.74 -16.73
C LEU A 92 27.99 5.10 -15.64
N LYS A 93 28.22 4.23 -14.66
CA LYS A 93 29.26 4.43 -13.64
C LYS A 93 30.65 4.41 -14.25
N LYS A 94 30.91 3.50 -15.20
CA LYS A 94 32.18 3.43 -15.91
C LYS A 94 32.38 4.67 -16.78
N GLU A 95 31.37 5.08 -17.54
CA GLU A 95 31.42 6.31 -18.35
C GLU A 95 31.65 7.56 -17.50
N ASN A 96 30.98 7.69 -16.35
CA ASN A 96 31.25 8.79 -15.42
C ASN A 96 32.68 8.77 -14.85
N HIS A 97 33.25 7.58 -14.65
CA HIS A 97 34.65 7.45 -14.26
C HIS A 97 35.59 7.88 -15.40
N ASP A 98 35.30 7.46 -16.63
CA ASP A 98 36.08 7.81 -17.83
C ASP A 98 35.99 9.34 -18.11
N ILE A 99 34.81 9.94 -18.01
CA ILE A 99 34.61 11.41 -18.12
C ILE A 99 35.41 12.14 -17.05
N ARG A 100 35.36 11.67 -15.80
CA ARG A 100 36.15 12.26 -14.72
C ARG A 100 37.65 12.20 -15.02
N GLY A 101 38.15 11.07 -15.51
CA GLY A 101 39.55 10.93 -15.93
C GLY A 101 39.92 11.89 -17.07
N MET A 102 39.07 12.03 -18.09
CA MET A 102 39.29 13.01 -19.17
C MET A 102 39.29 14.45 -18.66
N LEU A 103 38.42 14.79 -17.72
CA LEU A 103 38.40 16.12 -17.11
C LEU A 103 39.65 16.39 -16.28
N GLU A 104 40.13 15.41 -15.51
CA GLU A 104 41.39 15.53 -14.77
C GLU A 104 42.57 15.76 -15.74
N VAL A 105 42.65 15.00 -16.83
CA VAL A 105 43.69 15.19 -17.87
C VAL A 105 43.57 16.57 -18.50
N ALA A 106 42.37 16.99 -18.93
CA ALA A 106 42.16 18.30 -19.53
C ALA A 106 42.50 19.46 -18.57
N ILE A 107 42.25 19.30 -17.26
CA ILE A 107 42.66 20.27 -16.25
C ILE A 107 44.19 20.30 -16.15
N THR A 108 44.87 19.16 -16.09
CA THR A 108 46.34 19.11 -16.03
C THR A 108 47.00 19.69 -17.28
N GLU A 109 46.49 19.39 -18.48
CA GLU A 109 46.99 19.98 -19.73
C GLU A 109 46.76 21.50 -19.79
N LYS A 110 45.61 21.95 -19.29
CA LYS A 110 45.32 23.39 -19.16
C LYS A 110 46.32 24.05 -18.21
N GLU A 111 46.58 23.46 -17.04
CA GLU A 111 47.55 23.97 -16.07
C GLU A 111 48.97 24.01 -16.66
N GLU A 112 49.38 22.97 -17.40
CA GLU A 112 50.67 22.93 -18.11
C GLU A 112 50.78 24.01 -19.20
N ALA A 113 49.71 24.23 -19.97
CA ALA A 113 49.65 25.27 -20.99
C ALA A 113 49.68 26.67 -20.37
N GLU A 114 48.94 26.90 -19.27
CA GLU A 114 48.97 28.14 -18.52
C GLU A 114 50.36 28.40 -17.93
N ASN A 115 50.99 27.39 -17.31
CA ASN A 115 52.35 27.49 -16.79
C ASN A 115 53.38 27.81 -17.90
N SER A 116 53.21 27.20 -19.08
CA SER A 116 54.04 27.50 -20.26
C SER A 116 53.83 28.93 -20.76
N LEU A 117 52.60 29.45 -20.72
CA LEU A 117 52.28 30.84 -21.04
C LEU A 117 52.90 31.79 -20.02
N TYR A 118 52.83 31.49 -18.72
CA TYR A 118 53.50 32.28 -17.67
C TYR A 118 55.03 32.33 -17.88
N ALA A 119 55.66 31.22 -18.27
CA ALA A 119 57.08 31.18 -18.61
C ALA A 119 57.41 32.04 -19.86
N LEU A 120 56.61 31.94 -20.92
CA LEU A 120 56.75 32.77 -22.12
C LEU A 120 56.51 34.25 -21.85
N LYS A 121 55.62 34.61 -20.93
CA LYS A 121 55.37 36.01 -20.55
C LYS A 121 56.58 36.62 -19.83
N GLY A 122 57.24 35.87 -18.95
CA GLY A 122 58.51 36.29 -18.34
C GLY A 122 59.63 36.52 -19.37
N ASP A 123 59.74 35.64 -20.36
CA ASP A 123 60.71 35.80 -21.45
C ASP A 123 60.32 36.91 -22.45
N ALA A 124 59.03 37.11 -22.68
CA ALA A 124 58.51 38.19 -23.51
C ALA A 124 58.82 39.57 -22.92
N ASP A 125 58.78 39.75 -21.60
CA ASP A 125 59.16 41.01 -20.94
C ASP A 125 60.67 41.27 -21.05
N GLN A 126 61.51 40.23 -20.98
CA GLN A 126 62.96 40.33 -21.21
C GLN A 126 63.29 40.61 -22.69
N ARG A 127 62.57 40.00 -23.63
CA ARG A 127 62.68 40.27 -25.07
C ARG A 127 62.17 41.67 -25.43
N ARG A 128 61.11 42.14 -24.77
CA ARG A 128 60.53 43.47 -24.95
C ARG A 128 61.44 44.56 -24.37
N SER A 129 62.12 44.31 -23.24
CA SER A 129 63.14 45.22 -22.71
C SER A 129 64.38 45.30 -23.62
N SER A 130 64.78 44.17 -24.21
CA SER A 130 65.88 44.09 -25.18
C SER A 130 65.55 44.85 -26.47
N ILE A 131 64.32 44.71 -26.99
CA ILE A 131 63.85 45.45 -28.17
C ILE A 131 63.71 46.96 -27.87
N LEU A 132 63.24 47.34 -26.68
CA LEU A 132 63.14 48.73 -26.26
C LEU A 132 64.52 49.40 -26.12
N GLN A 133 65.53 48.71 -25.59
CA GLN A 133 66.90 49.25 -25.56
C GLN A 133 67.50 49.44 -26.96
N ILE A 134 67.19 48.55 -27.91
CA ILE A 134 67.62 48.69 -29.30
C ILE A 134 66.93 49.90 -29.96
N ALA A 135 65.64 50.09 -29.70
CA ALA A 135 64.89 51.26 -30.17
C ALA A 135 65.41 52.56 -29.55
N GLU A 136 65.74 52.57 -28.26
CA GLU A 136 66.31 53.74 -27.54
C GLU A 136 67.69 54.13 -28.09
N LYS A 137 68.58 53.14 -28.34
CA LYS A 137 69.88 53.38 -28.98
C LYS A 137 69.75 53.81 -30.44
N GLY A 138 68.73 53.32 -31.15
CA GLY A 138 68.39 53.78 -32.49
C GLY A 138 67.93 55.24 -32.49
N LEU A 139 67.04 55.60 -31.57
CA LEU A 139 66.43 56.93 -31.48
C LEU A 139 67.43 58.03 -31.06
N GLN A 140 68.38 57.71 -30.17
CA GLN A 140 69.51 58.61 -29.85
C GLN A 140 70.41 58.86 -31.07
N LYS A 141 70.57 57.88 -31.96
CA LYS A 141 71.44 57.98 -33.13
C LYS A 141 70.83 58.79 -34.28
N VAL A 142 69.50 58.96 -34.29
CA VAL A 142 68.75 59.83 -35.23
C VAL A 142 68.27 61.14 -34.60
N GLY A 143 68.74 61.48 -33.40
CA GLY A 143 68.62 62.84 -32.85
C GLY A 143 67.22 63.25 -32.36
N PHE A 144 66.34 62.32 -31.99
CA PHE A 144 65.05 62.65 -31.38
C PHE A 144 65.15 62.66 -29.85
N GLY A 145 65.88 63.64 -29.32
CA GLY A 145 65.96 63.92 -27.89
C GLY A 145 65.83 65.42 -27.63
N PHE A 146 64.78 65.78 -26.89
CA PHE A 146 64.48 67.10 -26.28
C PHE A 146 63.85 68.20 -27.14
N ILE A 147 62.61 68.55 -26.77
CA ILE A 147 61.90 69.80 -27.09
C ILE A 147 61.79 70.59 -25.78
N MET A 148 62.43 71.76 -25.66
CA MET A 148 61.91 72.95 -24.97
C MET A 148 62.90 74.13 -25.13
N ASP A 149 62.38 75.35 -25.29
CA ASP A 149 63.02 76.69 -25.25
C ASP A 149 63.51 77.36 -26.56
N VAL A 150 62.55 78.05 -27.21
CA VAL A 150 62.44 79.52 -27.35
C VAL A 150 63.68 80.35 -27.79
N ILE A 151 63.40 81.21 -28.79
CA ILE A 151 64.05 82.47 -29.23
C ILE A 151 64.97 82.40 -30.46
N SER A 152 64.49 83.11 -31.48
CA SER A 152 65.19 83.86 -32.55
C SER A 152 66.36 83.23 -33.29
N GLY A 153 66.23 83.25 -34.61
CA GLY A 153 67.38 83.27 -35.50
C GLY A 153 66.98 82.96 -36.93
N GLU A 154 66.61 83.99 -37.68
CA GLU A 154 66.74 84.00 -39.13
C GLU A 154 68.20 83.73 -39.52
N SER A 155 68.40 82.93 -40.57
CA SER A 155 69.56 82.91 -41.50
C SER A 155 69.42 81.62 -42.32
N GLU A 156 68.88 81.66 -43.53
CA GLU A 156 69.54 82.07 -44.79
C GLU A 156 70.51 81.03 -45.36
N GLY A 157 70.34 80.87 -46.67
CA GLY A 157 71.02 79.98 -47.61
C GLY A 157 69.96 79.49 -48.63
N ASP A 158 69.41 80.28 -49.56
CA ASP A 158 70.02 81.23 -50.52
C ASP A 158 71.33 80.68 -51.10
N ASP A 159 71.60 80.60 -52.40
CA ASP A 159 71.11 81.30 -53.59
C ASP A 159 71.39 80.35 -54.78
N MET A 160 70.57 80.25 -55.82
CA MET A 160 70.33 81.21 -56.90
C MET A 160 71.53 81.57 -57.78
N SER A 161 71.17 81.87 -59.02
CA SER A 161 71.92 82.54 -60.08
C SER A 161 72.75 81.65 -61.02
N SER A 162 72.35 81.45 -62.28
CA SER A 162 72.08 82.38 -63.38
C SER A 162 73.34 82.97 -64.03
N SER A 163 73.37 82.87 -65.37
CA SER A 163 74.15 83.65 -66.35
C SER A 163 75.67 83.38 -66.36
N SER A 164 76.40 83.41 -67.45
CA SER A 164 76.13 83.69 -68.87
C SER A 164 77.40 83.38 -69.68
N ALA A 165 77.19 83.01 -70.94
CA ALA A 165 78.01 83.33 -72.12
C ALA A 165 79.52 82.99 -72.13
N GLY A 166 79.84 82.05 -73.03
CA GLY A 166 80.73 82.33 -74.16
C GLY A 166 82.19 81.93 -74.02
N ALA A 167 82.57 80.86 -74.72
CA ALA A 167 83.76 80.85 -75.58
C ALA A 167 83.72 79.61 -76.48
N ALA A 168 83.84 79.85 -77.78
CA ALA A 168 84.01 78.83 -78.80
C ALA A 168 85.27 77.99 -78.53
N SER A 169 85.19 76.67 -78.74
CA SER A 169 86.27 75.93 -79.40
C SER A 169 85.85 74.48 -79.67
N ASP A 170 85.86 74.16 -80.95
CA ASP A 170 86.10 72.87 -81.57
C ASP A 170 85.06 71.74 -81.52
N GLY A 171 84.63 71.35 -82.72
CA GLY A 171 83.61 70.36 -82.95
C GLY A 171 84.12 68.93 -82.82
N ARG A 172 83.28 68.08 -82.22
CA ARG A 172 82.92 66.69 -82.61
C ARG A 172 82.32 65.92 -81.42
N GLU A 173 81.10 66.24 -80.98
CA GLU A 173 80.37 65.42 -79.97
C GLU A 173 78.84 65.38 -80.21
N SER A 174 78.37 64.99 -81.40
CA SER A 174 76.93 64.79 -81.67
C SER A 174 76.44 63.35 -81.47
N LYS A 175 77.34 62.43 -81.11
CA LYS A 175 77.05 60.99 -80.96
C LYS A 175 76.81 60.58 -79.49
N GLN A 176 77.60 61.12 -78.56
CA GLN A 176 77.61 60.73 -77.14
C GLN A 176 76.36 61.18 -76.35
N GLU A 177 75.79 62.34 -76.67
CA GLU A 177 74.54 62.84 -76.06
C GLU A 177 73.31 62.06 -76.54
N VAL A 178 73.27 61.72 -77.83
CA VAL A 178 72.21 60.90 -78.43
C VAL A 178 72.22 59.49 -77.85
N ASP A 179 73.40 58.91 -77.66
CA ASP A 179 73.56 57.60 -77.02
C ASP A 179 73.18 57.63 -75.52
N SER A 180 73.42 58.75 -74.83
CA SER A 180 73.02 58.95 -73.44
C SER A 180 71.50 59.13 -73.27
N LEU A 181 70.86 59.91 -74.15
CA LEU A 181 69.41 60.07 -74.20
C LEU A 181 68.71 58.74 -74.55
N ALA A 182 69.24 57.99 -75.52
CA ALA A 182 68.74 56.66 -75.86
C ALA A 182 68.87 55.68 -74.69
N SER A 183 69.96 55.78 -73.91
CA SER A 183 70.14 54.99 -72.68
C SER A 183 69.12 55.37 -71.59
N ILE A 184 68.83 56.66 -71.41
CA ILE A 184 67.82 57.14 -70.44
C ILE A 184 66.43 56.67 -70.86
N VAL A 185 66.03 56.87 -72.12
CA VAL A 185 64.74 56.40 -72.65
C VAL A 185 64.64 54.87 -72.60
N GLY A 186 65.72 54.15 -72.90
CA GLY A 186 65.78 52.71 -72.78
C GLY A 186 65.62 52.21 -71.33
N LYS A 187 66.18 52.94 -70.35
CA LYS A 187 66.00 52.66 -68.92
C LYS A 187 64.58 52.98 -68.47
N THR A 188 64.00 54.12 -68.86
CA THR A 188 62.62 54.47 -68.50
C THR A 188 61.62 53.50 -69.11
N LEU A 189 61.80 53.08 -70.37
CA LEU A 189 60.93 52.09 -71.01
C LEU A 189 61.00 50.72 -70.32
N LYS A 190 62.20 50.27 -69.93
CA LYS A 190 62.36 49.04 -69.14
C LYS A 190 61.70 49.13 -67.77
N ASN A 191 61.83 50.27 -67.09
CA ASN A 191 61.17 50.53 -65.81
C ASN A 191 59.64 50.50 -65.96
N LEU A 192 59.09 51.19 -66.96
CA LEU A 192 57.65 51.18 -67.26
C LEU A 192 57.16 49.78 -67.63
N HIS A 193 57.93 49.00 -68.40
CA HIS A 193 57.57 47.63 -68.72
C HIS A 193 57.56 46.73 -67.48
N HIS A 194 58.51 46.92 -66.57
CA HIS A 194 58.54 46.22 -65.28
C HIS A 194 57.34 46.59 -64.41
N GLU A 195 57.00 47.87 -64.34
CA GLU A 195 55.83 48.38 -63.60
C GLU A 195 54.50 47.86 -64.19
N ILE A 196 54.35 47.85 -65.52
CA ILE A 196 53.18 47.26 -66.19
C ILE A 196 53.05 45.77 -65.85
N ASN A 197 54.15 45.02 -65.85
CA ASN A 197 54.11 43.60 -65.50
C ASN A 197 53.78 43.39 -64.01
N HIS A 198 54.34 44.21 -63.12
CA HIS A 198 54.03 44.18 -61.70
C HIS A 198 52.54 44.48 -61.43
N LEU A 199 51.98 45.52 -62.07
CA LEU A 199 50.56 45.86 -61.94
C LEU A 199 49.64 44.77 -62.48
N ARG A 200 50.03 44.07 -63.56
CA ARG A 200 49.28 42.91 -64.08
C ARG A 200 49.27 41.76 -63.08
N GLN A 201 50.44 41.44 -62.50
CA GLN A 201 50.53 40.42 -61.46
C GLN A 201 49.68 40.79 -60.24
N ALA A 202 49.76 42.03 -59.76
CA ALA A 202 48.93 42.50 -58.64
C ALA A 202 47.41 42.46 -58.96
N LEU A 203 47.02 42.73 -60.21
CA LEU A 203 45.63 42.60 -60.65
C LEU A 203 45.17 41.13 -60.66
N ASP A 204 46.00 40.21 -61.15
CA ASP A 204 45.69 38.79 -61.18
C ASP A 204 45.64 38.19 -59.77
N GLU A 205 46.54 38.60 -58.87
CA GLU A 205 46.49 38.26 -57.44
C GLU A 205 45.21 38.78 -56.78
N SER A 206 44.85 40.05 -57.01
CA SER A 206 43.60 40.62 -56.48
C SER A 206 42.34 39.93 -57.00
N ARG A 207 42.35 39.46 -58.25
CA ARG A 207 41.24 38.66 -58.82
C ARG A 207 41.14 37.30 -58.15
N SER A 208 42.26 36.61 -57.97
CA SER A 208 42.31 35.33 -57.24
C SER A 208 41.80 35.48 -55.81
N ASP A 209 42.17 36.55 -55.11
CA ASP A 209 41.67 36.84 -53.77
C ASP A 209 40.15 37.11 -53.78
N CYS A 210 39.65 37.85 -54.78
CA CYS A 210 38.22 38.09 -54.96
C CYS A 210 37.44 36.78 -55.16
N ASP A 211 37.93 35.87 -56.01
CA ASP A 211 37.33 34.56 -56.23
C ASP A 211 37.35 33.71 -54.95
N HIS A 212 38.43 33.78 -54.17
CA HIS A 212 38.54 33.10 -52.88
C HIS A 212 37.51 33.63 -51.87
N PHE A 213 37.38 34.95 -51.73
CA PHE A 213 36.36 35.55 -50.87
C PHE A 213 34.95 35.21 -51.32
N HIS A 214 34.70 35.18 -52.63
CA HIS A 214 33.41 34.76 -53.18
C HIS A 214 33.09 33.30 -52.84
N LEU A 215 34.06 32.39 -52.89
CA LEU A 215 33.88 31.00 -52.48
C LEU A 215 33.53 30.89 -50.98
N ILE A 216 34.26 31.60 -50.12
CA ILE A 216 33.97 31.61 -48.67
C ILE A 216 32.58 32.19 -48.42
N ALA A 217 32.20 33.28 -49.08
CA ALA A 217 30.89 33.89 -48.95
C ALA A 217 29.77 32.93 -49.37
N ALA A 218 29.94 32.21 -50.48
CA ALA A 218 28.99 31.19 -50.94
C ALA A 218 28.88 30.02 -49.94
N GLN A 219 29.99 29.55 -49.39
CA GLN A 219 30.00 28.50 -48.36
C GLN A 219 29.31 28.95 -47.07
N GLN A 220 29.53 30.20 -46.65
CA GLN A 220 28.87 30.78 -45.48
C GLN A 220 27.36 30.94 -45.73
N ALA A 221 26.94 31.44 -46.89
CA ALA A 221 25.54 31.55 -47.26
C ALA A 221 24.83 30.18 -47.22
N GLN A 222 25.47 29.12 -47.73
CA GLN A 222 24.91 27.78 -47.68
C GLN A 222 24.77 27.25 -46.24
N LYS A 223 25.72 27.55 -45.35
CA LYS A 223 25.63 27.17 -43.93
C LYS A 223 24.49 27.92 -43.24
N ILE A 224 24.33 29.21 -43.51
CA ILE A 224 23.22 30.02 -42.96
C ILE A 224 21.88 29.42 -43.37
N ILE A 225 21.69 29.07 -44.64
CA ILE A 225 20.45 28.44 -45.12
C ILE A 225 20.16 27.11 -44.40
N LYS A 226 21.19 26.29 -44.15
CA LYS A 226 21.03 25.04 -43.39
C LYS A 226 20.63 25.28 -41.94
N TYR A 227 21.29 26.22 -41.27
CA TYR A 227 20.92 26.56 -39.90
C TYR A 227 19.53 27.19 -39.81
N GLU A 228 19.11 27.96 -40.82
CA GLU A 228 17.78 28.51 -40.91
C GLU A 228 16.71 27.41 -41.01
N SER A 229 16.91 26.39 -41.87
CA SER A 229 15.99 25.25 -41.95
C SER A 229 15.98 24.44 -40.66
N ASP A 230 17.14 24.20 -40.03
CA ASP A 230 17.22 23.45 -38.78
C ASP A 230 16.49 24.18 -37.63
N ILE A 231 16.60 25.51 -37.57
CA ILE A 231 15.89 26.34 -36.59
C ILE A 231 14.37 26.28 -36.83
N GLN A 232 13.94 26.32 -38.09
CA GLN A 232 12.52 26.19 -38.44
C GLN A 232 11.95 24.84 -37.98
N ASP A 233 12.63 23.74 -38.32
CA ASP A 233 12.22 22.38 -37.93
C ASP A 233 12.12 22.21 -36.41
N LEU A 234 13.07 22.79 -35.67
CA LEU A 234 13.04 22.81 -34.20
C LEU A 234 11.85 23.61 -33.66
N GLY A 235 11.54 24.76 -34.26
CA GLY A 235 10.38 25.57 -33.87
C GLY A 235 9.04 24.87 -34.11
N GLU A 236 8.88 24.18 -35.25
CA GLU A 236 7.68 23.39 -35.54
C GLU A 236 7.51 22.23 -34.55
N ARG A 237 8.61 21.56 -34.21
CA ARG A 237 8.61 20.50 -33.19
C ARG A 237 8.26 21.03 -31.80
N GLU A 238 8.77 22.20 -31.42
CA GLU A 238 8.43 22.85 -30.15
C GLU A 238 6.93 23.12 -30.06
N ILE A 239 6.33 23.70 -31.11
CA ILE A 239 4.89 23.98 -31.17
C ILE A 239 4.08 22.68 -31.04
N PHE A 240 4.48 21.62 -31.76
CA PHE A 240 3.81 20.32 -31.66
C PHE A 240 3.87 19.72 -30.25
N LEU A 241 5.05 19.77 -29.62
CA LEU A 241 5.23 19.26 -28.26
C LEU A 241 4.43 20.08 -27.23
N LEU A 242 4.38 21.41 -27.39
CA LEU A 242 3.56 22.27 -26.54
C LEU A 242 2.08 21.88 -26.63
N HIS A 243 1.55 21.72 -27.83
CA HIS A 243 0.17 21.29 -28.03
C HIS A 243 -0.11 19.91 -27.42
N SER A 244 0.80 18.95 -27.63
CA SER A 244 0.68 17.61 -27.03
C SER A 244 0.71 17.64 -25.51
N VAL A 245 1.56 18.49 -24.90
CA VAL A 245 1.59 18.68 -23.44
C VAL A 245 0.31 19.34 -22.93
N GLU A 246 -0.25 20.30 -23.65
CA GLU A 246 -1.53 20.92 -23.31
C GLU A 246 -2.67 19.91 -23.31
N GLU A 247 -2.78 19.07 -24.35
CA GLU A 247 -3.76 17.99 -24.44
C GLU A 247 -3.62 17.00 -23.28
N LEU A 248 -2.40 16.54 -23.00
CA LEU A 248 -2.12 15.66 -21.87
C LEU A 248 -2.48 16.33 -20.53
N THR A 249 -2.22 17.62 -20.38
CA THR A 249 -2.55 18.39 -19.17
C THR A 249 -4.06 18.46 -18.96
N VAL A 250 -4.84 18.62 -20.03
CA VAL A 250 -6.32 18.57 -19.96
C VAL A 250 -6.78 17.16 -19.57
N GLY A 251 -6.25 16.12 -20.21
CA GLY A 251 -6.59 14.72 -19.88
C GLY A 251 -6.26 14.36 -18.43
N VAL A 252 -5.12 14.82 -17.90
CA VAL A 252 -4.76 14.63 -16.48
C VAL A 252 -5.79 15.28 -15.56
N LYS A 253 -6.25 16.50 -15.85
CA LYS A 253 -7.27 17.19 -15.04
C LYS A 253 -8.60 16.45 -15.03
N GLU A 254 -9.00 15.87 -16.16
CA GLU A 254 -10.25 15.08 -16.24
C GLU A 254 -10.15 13.81 -15.39
N VAL A 255 -9.03 13.08 -15.50
CA VAL A 255 -8.78 11.89 -14.67
C VAL A 255 -8.70 12.24 -13.18
N GLU A 256 -8.11 13.37 -12.82
CA GLU A 256 -8.07 13.85 -11.43
C GLU A 256 -9.47 14.16 -10.87
N GLN A 257 -10.35 14.77 -11.69
CA GLN A 257 -11.73 15.03 -11.31
C GLN A 257 -12.52 13.73 -11.13
N ASP A 258 -12.35 12.77 -12.04
CA ASP A 258 -13.00 11.47 -11.89
C ASP A 258 -12.47 10.71 -10.68
N ALA A 259 -11.15 10.72 -10.45
CA ALA A 259 -10.56 10.14 -9.25
C ALA A 259 -11.11 10.79 -7.96
N ALA A 260 -11.39 12.10 -7.97
CA ALA A 260 -12.04 12.78 -6.86
C ALA A 260 -13.49 12.29 -6.66
N ARG A 261 -14.28 12.17 -7.74
CA ARG A 261 -15.65 11.65 -7.69
C ARG A 261 -15.70 10.22 -7.15
N TRP A 262 -14.81 9.34 -7.62
CA TRP A 262 -14.72 7.96 -7.13
C TRP A 262 -14.32 7.92 -5.65
N ARG A 263 -13.39 8.79 -5.23
CA ARG A 263 -12.99 8.88 -3.83
C ARG A 263 -14.15 9.32 -2.92
N GLU A 264 -14.95 10.28 -3.36
CA GLU A 264 -16.15 10.72 -2.65
C GLU A 264 -17.21 9.61 -2.57
N ALA A 265 -17.46 8.91 -3.67
CA ALA A 265 -18.38 7.77 -3.70
C ALA A 265 -17.94 6.66 -2.72
N CYS A 266 -16.66 6.28 -2.75
CA CYS A 266 -16.12 5.30 -1.80
C CYS A 266 -16.22 5.76 -0.34
N ALA A 267 -16.02 7.05 -0.07
CA ALA A 267 -16.17 7.60 1.29
C ALA A 267 -17.63 7.47 1.78
N LEU A 268 -18.61 7.77 0.91
CA LEU A 268 -20.03 7.61 1.22
C LEU A 268 -20.41 6.14 1.45
N GLU A 269 -19.91 5.21 0.65
CA GLU A 269 -20.13 3.77 0.85
C GLU A 269 -19.53 3.27 2.16
N VAL A 270 -18.33 3.73 2.51
CA VAL A 270 -17.70 3.40 3.79
C VAL A 270 -18.52 3.94 4.96
N ASP A 271 -19.03 5.17 4.86
CA ASP A 271 -19.85 5.76 5.92
C ASP A 271 -21.23 5.09 6.04
N ALA A 272 -21.85 4.71 4.92
CA ALA A 272 -23.06 3.88 4.91
C ALA A 272 -22.79 2.50 5.54
N GLY A 273 -21.66 1.86 5.22
CA GLY A 273 -21.24 0.60 5.81
C GLY A 273 -21.02 0.71 7.32
N LYS A 274 -20.38 1.79 7.80
CA LYS A 274 -20.24 2.07 9.24
C LYS A 274 -21.60 2.26 9.92
N ALA A 275 -22.55 2.94 9.27
CA ALA A 275 -23.90 3.11 9.81
C ALA A 275 -24.62 1.76 9.94
N ALA A 276 -24.60 0.94 8.90
CA ALA A 276 -25.19 -0.41 8.92
C ALA A 276 -24.56 -1.31 10.00
N ILE A 277 -23.24 -1.27 10.17
CA ILE A 277 -22.56 -2.01 11.24
C ILE A 277 -23.00 -1.52 12.63
N LYS A 278 -23.22 -0.21 12.81
CA LYS A 278 -23.73 0.31 14.09
C LYS A 278 -25.15 -0.21 14.38
N GLU A 279 -26.03 -0.23 13.39
CA GLU A 279 -27.39 -0.77 13.52
C GLU A 279 -27.37 -2.27 13.85
N LEU A 280 -26.61 -3.07 13.09
CA LEU A 280 -26.45 -4.50 13.37
C LEU A 280 -25.89 -4.76 14.78
N ASN A 281 -24.93 -3.96 15.24
CA ASN A 281 -24.43 -4.07 16.60
C ASN A 281 -25.51 -3.77 17.65
N GLN A 282 -26.38 -2.79 17.41
CA GLN A 282 -27.52 -2.52 18.30
C GLN A 282 -28.48 -3.71 18.35
N GLU A 283 -28.84 -4.28 17.20
CA GLU A 283 -29.69 -5.48 17.14
C GLU A 283 -29.06 -6.67 17.86
N VAL A 284 -27.77 -6.92 17.65
CA VAL A 284 -27.03 -7.98 18.36
C VAL A 284 -27.05 -7.76 19.88
N THR A 285 -26.93 -6.51 20.36
CA THR A 285 -27.02 -6.23 21.79
C THR A 285 -28.42 -6.50 22.34
N LEU A 286 -29.48 -6.15 21.61
CA LEU A 286 -30.87 -6.43 21.99
C LEU A 286 -31.15 -7.94 22.01
N LEU A 287 -30.72 -8.67 20.98
CA LEU A 287 -30.88 -10.12 20.91
C LEU A 287 -30.10 -10.84 22.03
N ARG A 288 -28.92 -10.34 22.40
CA ARG A 288 -28.17 -10.87 23.56
C ARG A 288 -28.90 -10.63 24.88
N GLU A 289 -29.53 -9.47 25.03
CA GLU A 289 -30.38 -9.15 26.19
C GLU A 289 -31.60 -10.08 26.27
N GLU A 290 -32.28 -10.29 25.16
CA GLU A 290 -33.41 -11.22 25.05
C GLU A 290 -33.00 -12.66 25.34
N LEU A 291 -31.90 -13.13 24.76
CA LEU A 291 -31.36 -14.46 25.03
C LEU A 291 -31.06 -14.66 26.52
N ARG A 292 -30.51 -13.64 27.19
CA ARG A 292 -30.23 -13.70 28.63
C ARG A 292 -31.52 -13.77 29.45
N ARG A 293 -32.55 -13.01 29.08
CA ARG A 293 -33.88 -13.07 29.73
C ARG A 293 -34.50 -14.46 29.58
N VAL A 294 -34.54 -14.99 28.37
CA VAL A 294 -35.08 -16.34 28.10
C VAL A 294 -34.30 -17.42 28.85
N LYS A 295 -32.97 -17.29 28.93
CA LYS A 295 -32.15 -18.22 29.73
C LYS A 295 -32.50 -18.17 31.21
N ALA A 296 -32.68 -16.97 31.79
CA ALA A 296 -33.09 -16.83 33.19
C ALA A 296 -34.49 -17.42 33.45
N ASP A 297 -35.43 -17.22 32.52
CA ASP A 297 -36.77 -17.81 32.60
C ASP A 297 -36.73 -19.35 32.51
N LEU A 298 -35.88 -19.89 31.64
CA LEU A 298 -35.65 -21.33 31.50
C LEU A 298 -35.05 -21.91 32.79
N ASP A 299 -34.04 -21.27 33.37
CA ASP A 299 -33.42 -21.70 34.64
C ASP A 299 -34.47 -21.68 35.78
N ALA A 300 -35.32 -20.65 35.84
CA ALA A 300 -36.41 -20.57 36.80
C ALA A 300 -37.46 -21.68 36.61
N ALA A 301 -37.81 -22.01 35.36
CA ALA A 301 -38.72 -23.11 35.04
C ALA A 301 -38.11 -24.47 35.40
N ASN A 302 -36.83 -24.67 35.12
CA ASN A 302 -36.10 -25.90 35.48
C ASN A 302 -36.06 -26.10 37.00
N ASN A 303 -35.78 -25.04 37.77
CA ASN A 303 -35.83 -25.08 39.24
C ASN A 303 -37.24 -25.45 39.75
N ARG A 304 -38.32 -24.94 39.12
CA ARG A 304 -39.69 -25.33 39.46
C ARG A 304 -39.97 -26.79 39.17
N ILE A 305 -39.47 -27.33 38.06
CA ILE A 305 -39.62 -28.75 37.71
C ILE A 305 -38.91 -29.61 38.77
N GLN A 306 -37.66 -29.30 39.11
CA GLN A 306 -36.92 -30.02 40.16
C GLN A 306 -37.63 -29.98 41.53
N LEU A 307 -38.26 -28.86 41.90
CA LEU A 307 -39.06 -28.78 43.11
C LEU A 307 -40.31 -29.66 43.04
N LYS A 308 -40.99 -29.69 41.89
CA LYS A 308 -42.14 -30.60 41.68
C LYS A 308 -41.74 -32.07 41.71
N GLU A 309 -40.58 -32.43 41.14
CA GLU A 309 -40.04 -33.78 41.21
C GLU A 309 -39.74 -34.21 42.64
N LYS A 310 -39.10 -33.34 43.44
CA LYS A 310 -38.84 -33.59 44.87
C LYS A 310 -40.14 -33.73 45.66
N LEU A 311 -41.14 -32.90 45.37
CA LEU A 311 -42.46 -32.98 46.00
C LEU A 311 -43.15 -34.30 45.64
N ALA A 312 -43.15 -34.69 44.36
CA ALA A 312 -43.70 -35.96 43.90
C ALA A 312 -43.00 -37.16 44.56
N ALA A 313 -41.66 -37.12 44.68
CA ALA A 313 -40.90 -38.16 45.39
C ALA A 313 -41.30 -38.25 46.87
N SER A 314 -41.45 -37.11 47.56
CA SER A 314 -41.92 -37.08 48.95
C SER A 314 -43.35 -37.57 49.10
N ALA A 315 -44.24 -37.24 48.16
CA ALA A 315 -45.62 -37.72 48.15
C ALA A 315 -45.68 -39.24 47.95
N MET A 316 -44.89 -39.78 47.01
CA MET A 316 -44.75 -41.23 46.80
C MET A 316 -44.21 -41.94 48.05
N ALA A 317 -43.20 -41.37 48.73
CA ALA A 317 -42.67 -41.94 49.96
C ALA A 317 -43.71 -41.92 51.10
N ALA A 318 -44.48 -40.83 51.24
CA ALA A 318 -45.55 -40.72 52.22
C ALA A 318 -46.68 -41.73 51.93
N GLN A 319 -47.06 -41.91 50.66
CA GLN A 319 -48.04 -42.92 50.24
C GLN A 319 -47.55 -44.33 50.58
N ALA A 320 -46.30 -44.67 50.25
CA ALA A 320 -45.72 -45.98 50.57
C ALA A 320 -45.72 -46.25 52.09
N ALA A 321 -45.44 -45.23 52.92
CA ALA A 321 -45.52 -45.35 54.37
C ALA A 321 -46.96 -45.54 54.87
N ALA A 322 -47.94 -44.84 54.28
CA ALA A 322 -49.35 -44.99 54.60
C ALA A 322 -49.87 -46.41 54.23
N ASP A 323 -49.51 -46.91 53.05
CA ASP A 323 -49.86 -48.26 52.60
C ASP A 323 -49.25 -49.34 53.49
N ALA A 324 -48.01 -49.13 53.98
CA ALA A 324 -47.39 -50.02 54.96
C ALA A 324 -48.14 -50.02 56.29
N CYS A 325 -48.59 -48.85 56.76
CA CYS A 325 -49.40 -48.73 57.98
C CYS A 325 -50.76 -49.43 57.84
N LEU A 326 -51.42 -49.28 56.68
CA LEU A 326 -52.69 -49.95 56.38
C LEU A 326 -52.52 -51.47 56.38
N LYS A 327 -51.51 -51.99 55.66
CA LYS A 327 -51.19 -53.44 55.68
C LYS A 327 -50.94 -53.96 57.09
N LEU A 328 -50.25 -53.18 57.92
CA LEU A 328 -50.00 -53.55 59.31
C LEU A 328 -51.29 -53.53 60.15
N ALA A 329 -52.17 -52.55 59.96
CA ALA A 329 -53.48 -52.50 60.61
C ALA A 329 -54.37 -53.69 60.17
N ASP A 330 -54.38 -54.03 58.88
CA ASP A 330 -55.12 -55.18 58.34
C ASP A 330 -54.59 -56.50 58.90
N SER A 331 -53.27 -56.65 59.02
CA SER A 331 -52.69 -57.85 59.63
C SER A 331 -53.07 -57.99 61.12
N ARG A 332 -53.11 -56.87 61.85
CA ARG A 332 -53.54 -56.85 63.26
C ARG A 332 -55.04 -57.11 63.41
N SER A 333 -55.88 -56.54 62.55
CA SER A 333 -57.32 -56.76 62.58
C SER A 333 -57.65 -58.22 62.25
N ALA A 334 -57.00 -58.81 61.26
CA ALA A 334 -57.12 -60.24 60.95
C ALA A 334 -56.71 -61.13 62.14
N GLY A 335 -55.59 -60.81 62.81
CA GLY A 335 -55.18 -61.52 64.02
C GLY A 335 -56.19 -61.40 65.17
N LEU A 336 -56.77 -60.22 65.38
CA LEU A 336 -57.83 -60.02 66.38
C LEU A 336 -59.11 -60.77 66.00
N GLN A 337 -59.49 -60.81 64.72
CA GLN A 337 -60.63 -61.59 64.24
C GLN A 337 -60.45 -63.08 64.54
N GLN A 338 -59.25 -63.64 64.29
CA GLN A 338 -58.95 -65.04 64.63
C GLN A 338 -59.11 -65.31 66.13
N ILE A 339 -58.65 -64.40 66.99
CA ILE A 339 -58.83 -64.51 68.44
C ILE A 339 -60.31 -64.47 68.82
N ILE A 340 -61.09 -63.54 68.24
CA ILE A 340 -62.54 -63.45 68.47
C ILE A 340 -63.25 -64.73 68.01
N GLU A 341 -62.91 -65.26 66.84
CA GLU A 341 -63.47 -66.51 66.32
C GLU A 341 -63.18 -67.68 67.25
N GLU A 342 -61.94 -67.82 67.75
CA GLU A 342 -61.61 -68.90 68.69
C GLU A 342 -62.33 -68.73 70.04
N LEU A 343 -62.40 -67.51 70.58
CA LEU A 343 -63.19 -67.23 71.79
C LEU A 343 -64.67 -67.53 71.59
N THR A 344 -65.23 -67.20 70.43
CA THR A 344 -66.62 -67.52 70.08
C THR A 344 -66.83 -69.04 70.02
N ARG A 345 -65.87 -69.76 69.42
CA ARG A 345 -65.90 -71.22 69.36
C ARG A 345 -65.77 -71.86 70.74
N GLN A 346 -64.98 -71.27 71.64
CA GLN A 346 -64.90 -71.68 73.05
C GLN A 346 -66.26 -71.47 73.76
N ILE A 347 -66.90 -70.32 73.58
CA ILE A 347 -68.26 -70.06 74.11
C ILE A 347 -69.26 -71.07 73.57
N GLU A 348 -69.27 -71.35 72.26
CA GLU A 348 -70.17 -72.34 71.66
C GLU A 348 -69.95 -73.74 72.24
N ARG A 349 -68.68 -74.15 72.46
CA ARG A 349 -68.36 -75.43 73.11
C ARG A 349 -68.87 -75.45 74.55
N GLU A 350 -68.58 -74.42 75.36
CA GLU A 350 -69.07 -74.29 76.73
C GLU A 350 -70.61 -74.29 76.81
N ASP A 351 -71.29 -73.63 75.88
CA ASP A 351 -72.76 -73.64 75.77
C ASP A 351 -73.29 -75.03 75.39
N THR A 352 -72.63 -75.77 74.49
CA THR A 352 -73.01 -77.15 74.16
C THR A 352 -72.76 -78.13 75.29
N ASP A 353 -71.67 -77.94 76.05
CA ASP A 353 -71.36 -78.73 77.25
C ASP A 353 -72.33 -78.39 78.40
N ALA A 354 -72.75 -77.13 78.53
CA ALA A 354 -73.83 -76.70 79.43
C ALA A 354 -75.20 -77.28 79.03
N ARG A 355 -75.43 -77.53 77.73
CA ARG A 355 -76.64 -78.23 77.24
C ARG A 355 -76.58 -79.75 77.44
N LYS A 356 -75.40 -80.38 77.39
CA LYS A 356 -75.20 -81.82 77.65
C LYS A 356 -75.14 -82.14 79.15
N GLY A 357 -74.75 -81.19 80.00
CA GLY A 357 -74.73 -81.30 81.46
C GLY A 357 -76.03 -80.90 82.14
N ARG A 358 -77.20 -81.09 81.51
CA ARG A 358 -78.50 -80.81 82.15
C ARG A 358 -78.95 -82.00 83.00
N ASP A 359 -78.16 -82.28 84.03
CA ASP A 359 -78.54 -82.94 85.29
C ASP A 359 -77.58 -82.46 86.39
N SER A 360 -77.52 -81.13 86.63
CA SER A 360 -77.13 -80.56 87.93
C SER A 360 -77.11 -79.04 87.91
N GLY A 361 -77.95 -78.42 88.72
CA GLY A 361 -77.58 -77.23 89.51
C GLY A 361 -77.49 -75.89 88.78
N ARG A 362 -78.59 -75.13 88.82
CA ARG A 362 -78.68 -73.67 88.62
C ARG A 362 -77.41 -72.89 89.02
N ARG A 363 -76.83 -72.12 88.11
CA ARG A 363 -76.18 -70.83 88.45
C ARG A 363 -76.55 -69.74 87.43
N ARG A 364 -77.11 -68.65 87.97
CA ARG A 364 -77.39 -67.40 87.26
C ARG A 364 -76.07 -66.81 86.75
N ILE A 365 -75.86 -66.86 85.44
CA ILE A 365 -74.87 -66.00 84.78
C ILE A 365 -75.50 -64.62 84.71
N ARG A 366 -74.99 -63.70 85.53
CA ARG A 366 -75.35 -62.28 85.41
C ARG A 366 -74.70 -61.80 84.12
N TYR A 367 -75.51 -61.34 83.17
CA TYR A 367 -75.04 -60.51 82.08
C TYR A 367 -74.32 -59.30 82.70
N ALA A 368 -72.99 -59.34 82.75
CA ALA A 368 -72.21 -58.14 82.99
C ALA A 368 -72.32 -57.32 81.71
N CYS A 369 -73.23 -56.35 81.73
CA CYS A 369 -73.35 -55.34 80.70
C CYS A 369 -71.96 -54.74 80.41
N TRP A 370 -71.45 -55.01 79.22
CA TRP A 370 -70.19 -54.45 78.73
C TRP A 370 -70.36 -52.92 78.64
N PRO A 371 -69.51 -52.12 79.31
CA PRO A 371 -69.71 -50.68 79.36
C PRO A 371 -69.32 -50.05 78.02
N TRP A 372 -70.31 -49.84 77.16
CA TRP A 372 -70.22 -49.06 75.92
C TRP A 372 -69.99 -47.54 76.16
N GLN A 373 -69.35 -47.14 77.25
CA GLN A 373 -69.35 -45.72 77.68
C GLN A 373 -68.06 -44.93 77.46
N ARG A 374 -67.05 -45.41 76.72
CA ARG A 374 -65.88 -44.57 76.37
C ARG A 374 -65.32 -44.73 74.96
N LEU A 375 -66.15 -45.05 73.97
CA LEU A 375 -65.80 -44.75 72.59
C LEU A 375 -66.52 -43.49 72.18
N ARG A 376 -65.93 -42.35 72.56
CA ARG A 376 -66.22 -41.08 71.90
C ARG A 376 -65.74 -41.28 70.46
N VAL A 377 -66.65 -41.64 69.57
CA VAL A 377 -66.45 -41.50 68.13
C VAL A 377 -66.10 -40.04 67.94
N ILE A 378 -64.83 -39.74 67.65
CA ILE A 378 -64.48 -38.45 67.05
C ILE A 378 -65.08 -38.53 65.66
N SER A 379 -66.36 -38.13 65.56
CA SER A 379 -66.97 -37.80 64.28
C SER A 379 -66.07 -36.75 63.64
N ALA A 380 -65.55 -37.04 62.46
CA ALA A 380 -64.91 -36.06 61.61
C ALA A 380 -65.98 -35.12 61.03
N SER A 381 -66.68 -34.39 61.89
CA SER A 381 -67.58 -33.29 61.53
C SER A 381 -67.51 -32.18 62.58
N SER A 382 -66.41 -31.44 62.56
CA SER A 382 -66.23 -30.07 63.03
C SER A 382 -65.19 -29.46 62.08
N ARG A 383 -65.42 -28.41 61.27
CA ARG A 383 -66.11 -27.14 61.55
C ARG A 383 -65.89 -26.73 63.00
N ASP A 384 -64.61 -26.46 63.28
CA ASP A 384 -64.10 -25.33 64.06
C ASP A 384 -62.70 -25.70 64.57
N ARG A 385 -61.67 -25.33 63.80
CA ARG A 385 -60.31 -25.19 64.33
C ARG A 385 -60.20 -23.79 64.92
N THR A 386 -60.62 -23.62 66.16
CA THR A 386 -60.08 -22.57 67.01
C THR A 386 -58.62 -22.91 67.29
N TRP A 387 -57.74 -22.09 66.74
CA TRP A 387 -56.32 -22.11 67.04
C TRP A 387 -56.14 -21.93 68.55
N PHE A 388 -55.36 -22.81 69.19
CA PHE A 388 -54.92 -22.61 70.57
C PHE A 388 -54.00 -21.38 70.58
N VAL A 389 -54.55 -20.26 71.03
CA VAL A 389 -53.85 -19.03 71.38
C VAL A 389 -53.89 -18.95 72.90
N ASP A 390 -52.73 -18.89 73.55
CA ASP A 390 -52.64 -18.52 74.98
C ASP A 390 -53.19 -17.10 75.17
N GLN A 391 -53.69 -16.75 76.37
CA GLN A 391 -54.36 -15.49 76.72
C GLN A 391 -53.56 -14.21 76.42
N ASN A 392 -52.32 -14.33 75.93
CA ASN A 392 -51.43 -13.24 75.51
C ASN A 392 -51.12 -13.19 73.99
N GLY A 393 -51.84 -13.93 73.13
CA GLY A 393 -51.83 -13.66 71.68
C GLY A 393 -50.56 -14.05 70.90
N ARG A 394 -49.72 -14.98 71.38
CA ARG A 394 -48.53 -15.45 70.65
C ARG A 394 -48.58 -16.94 70.33
N LEU A 395 -48.23 -17.30 69.10
CA LEU A 395 -48.08 -18.68 68.60
C LEU A 395 -46.71 -19.24 69.02
N LEU A 396 -46.66 -20.51 69.45
CA LEU A 396 -45.43 -21.24 69.78
C LEU A 396 -44.72 -21.76 68.51
N PRO A 397 -43.38 -21.69 68.45
CA PRO A 397 -42.62 -21.95 67.24
C PRO A 397 -42.27 -23.44 67.12
N ARG A 398 -42.87 -24.16 66.17
CA ARG A 398 -42.28 -25.34 65.51
C ARG A 398 -43.18 -25.83 64.38
N THR A 399 -42.93 -25.28 63.21
CA THR A 399 -42.79 -25.89 61.87
C THR A 399 -43.02 -24.79 60.83
N GLU A 400 -42.23 -23.72 60.90
CA GLU A 400 -42.08 -22.78 59.80
C GLU A 400 -40.82 -23.16 59.03
N ALA A 401 -40.96 -24.22 58.25
CA ALA A 401 -40.12 -24.43 57.10
C ALA A 401 -41.05 -25.01 56.05
N LEU A 402 -41.54 -24.13 55.18
CA LEU A 402 -41.86 -24.34 53.77
C LEU A 402 -42.96 -23.34 53.35
N LEU A 403 -42.62 -22.56 52.32
CA LEU A 403 -43.45 -21.62 51.54
C LEU A 403 -43.46 -20.15 52.01
N GLN A 404 -42.35 -19.45 51.74
CA GLN A 404 -42.44 -18.10 51.17
C GLN A 404 -41.79 -18.11 49.78
N ILE A 405 -42.61 -17.81 48.77
CA ILE A 405 -42.18 -17.29 47.47
C ILE A 405 -42.88 -15.95 47.29
N ARG A 406 -42.14 -15.04 46.63
CA ARG A 406 -42.36 -13.63 46.25
C ARG A 406 -41.96 -12.64 47.34
N ILE A 407 -41.03 -11.72 47.07
CA ILE A 407 -40.65 -11.11 45.78
C ILE A 407 -39.35 -11.65 45.22
#